data_AF-A0A2J8A3V1-F1
#
_entry.id   AF-A0A2J8A3V1-F1
#
_cell.length_a   1.000
_cell.length_b   1.000
_cell.length_c   1.000
_cell.angle_alpha   90.00
_cell.angle_beta   90.00
_cell.angle_gamma   90.00
#
_symmetry.space_group_name_H-M   'P 1'
#
loop_
_entity.id
_entity.type
_entity.pdbx_description
1 polymer ?
#
loop_
_entity_poly.entity_id
_entity_poly.type
_entity_poly.pdbx_seq_one_letter_code
_entity_poly.pdbx_strand_id
1 'polypeptide(L)' 'MAQGSELWPGFRTLENVQEILERNKLLISEINLNHELRTPESLLRNVILIRELNGNMATVVEAYRHIAGQLDLPGAGGA' A
#
# COMPACT_ATOMS: atom_id res chain seq x y z
N MET A 1 21.53 19.95 16.90
CA MET A 1 20.99 18.67 16.38
C MET A 1 19.91 19.03 15.38
N ALA A 2 20.25 19.02 14.08
CA ALA A 2 19.29 19.35 13.04
C ALA A 2 18.23 18.24 12.99
N GLN A 3 16.99 18.67 13.11
CA GLN A 3 15.81 17.84 13.26
C GLN A 3 15.59 17.09 11.95
N GLY A 4 15.51 15.75 11.99
CA GLY A 4 15.15 14.95 10.82
C GLY A 4 13.76 15.27 10.25
N SER A 5 13.03 16.25 10.76
CA SER A 5 11.70 16.64 10.28
C SER A 5 11.69 17.39 8.93
N GLU A 6 12.86 17.65 8.32
CA GLU A 6 12.99 18.02 6.88
C GLU A 6 13.25 16.77 5.99
N LEU A 7 12.91 15.57 6.47
CA LEU A 7 12.90 14.32 5.69
C LEU A 7 12.07 14.50 4.42
N TRP A 8 12.66 14.12 3.28
CA TRP A 8 12.05 14.07 1.95
C TRP A 8 10.56 13.66 2.00
N PRO A 9 9.64 14.38 1.33
CA PRO A 9 8.20 14.12 1.40
C PRO A 9 7.78 12.66 1.16
N GLY A 10 8.57 11.91 0.39
CA GLY A 10 8.34 10.49 0.16
C GLY A 10 8.41 9.61 1.41
N PHE A 11 9.06 10.03 2.51
CA PHE A 11 9.03 9.28 3.77
C PHE A 11 7.61 9.13 4.33
N ARG A 12 6.80 10.20 4.31
CA ARG A 12 5.39 10.11 4.73
C ARG A 12 4.57 9.26 3.78
N THR A 13 4.88 9.28 2.48
CA THR A 13 4.25 8.39 1.51
C THR A 13 4.58 6.92 1.80
N LEU A 14 5.81 6.60 2.22
CA LEU A 14 6.21 5.25 2.61
C LEU A 14 5.52 4.77 3.90
N GLU A 15 5.38 5.63 4.91
CA GLU A 15 4.62 5.31 6.13
C GLU A 15 3.17 4.94 5.80
N ASN A 16 2.50 5.74 4.97
CA ASN A 16 1.13 5.44 4.51
C ASN A 16 1.06 4.12 3.72
N VAL A 17 2.03 3.85 2.85
CA VAL A 17 2.12 2.58 2.12
C VAL A 17 2.25 1.41 3.10
N GLN A 18 3.05 1.56 4.15
CA GLN A 18 3.22 0.52 5.16
C GLN A 18 1.90 0.18 5.85
N GLU A 19 1.10 1.18 6.25
CA GLU A 19 -0.21 0.95 6.85
C GLU A 19 -1.16 0.18 5.92
N ILE A 20 -1.16 0.52 4.62
CA ILE A 20 -1.95 -0.17 3.60
C ILE A 20 -1.50 -1.63 3.43
N LEU A 21 -0.19 -1.88 3.45
CA LEU A 21 0.35 -3.24 3.34
C LEU A 21 0.02 -4.09 4.58
N GLU A 22 0.07 -3.52 5.78
CA GLU A 22 -0.39 -4.22 6.99
C GLU A 22 -1.89 -4.54 6.92
N ARG A 23 -2.71 -3.62 6.41
CA ARG A 23 -4.13 -3.88 6.16
C ARG A 23 -4.33 -5.02 5.15
N ASN A 24 -3.55 -5.07 4.08
CA ASN A 24 -3.62 -6.15 3.10
C ASN A 24 -3.27 -7.52 3.70
N LYS A 25 -2.31 -7.60 4.63
CA LYS A 25 -2.02 -8.86 5.34
C LYS A 25 -3.24 -9.37 6.12
N LEU A 26 -3.96 -8.48 6.79
CA LEU A 26 -5.19 -8.83 7.51
C LEU A 26 -6.29 -9.30 6.54
N LEU A 27 -6.48 -8.59 5.43
CA LEU A 27 -7.46 -8.98 4.40
C LEU A 27 -7.14 -10.35 3.81
N ILE A 28 -5.88 -10.64 3.49
CA ILE A 28 -5.45 -11.96 2.98
C ILE A 28 -5.75 -13.05 4.01
N SER A 29 -5.49 -12.77 5.29
CA SER A 29 -5.74 -13.72 6.38
C SER A 29 -7.24 -14.04 6.50
N GLU A 30 -8.11 -13.03 6.42
CA GLU A 30 -9.57 -13.22 6.42
C GLU A 30 -10.05 -13.96 5.15
N ILE A 31 -9.48 -13.64 3.99
CA ILE A 31 -9.78 -14.33 2.73
C ILE A 31 -9.47 -15.83 2.84
N ASN A 32 -8.31 -16.18 3.40
CA ASN A 32 -7.90 -17.56 3.60
C ASN A 32 -8.82 -18.29 4.57
N LEU A 33 -9.16 -17.67 5.71
CA LEU A 33 -10.10 -18.24 6.68
C LEU A 33 -11.47 -18.53 6.04
N ASN A 34 -12.01 -17.57 5.29
CA ASN A 34 -13.26 -17.74 4.56
C ASN A 34 -13.18 -18.87 3.52
N HIS A 35 -12.04 -19.02 2.85
CA HIS A 35 -11.80 -20.11 1.89
C HIS A 35 -11.79 -21.48 2.59
N GLU A 36 -11.21 -21.57 3.79
CA GLU A 36 -11.20 -22.80 4.60
C GLU A 36 -12.59 -23.15 5.14
N LEU A 37 -13.40 -22.16 5.53
CA LEU A 37 -14.76 -22.35 6.03
C LEU A 37 -15.72 -22.91 4.96
N ARG A 38 -15.53 -22.54 3.68
CA ARG A 38 -16.31 -23.02 2.52
C ARG A 38 -17.83 -22.82 2.63
N THR A 39 -18.28 -21.86 3.42
CA THR A 39 -19.69 -21.49 3.47
C THR A 39 -20.03 -20.52 2.34
N PRO A 40 -21.25 -20.54 1.78
CA PRO A 40 -21.66 -19.57 0.75
C PRO A 40 -21.42 -18.11 1.16
N GLU A 41 -21.71 -17.78 2.42
CA GLU A 41 -21.58 -16.43 2.97
C GLU A 41 -20.11 -15.99 3.04
N SER A 42 -19.21 -16.88 3.49
CA SER A 42 -17.77 -16.59 3.58
C SER A 42 -17.13 -16.43 2.20
N LEU A 43 -17.54 -17.24 1.23
CA LEU A 43 -17.06 -17.12 -0.15
C LEU A 43 -17.58 -15.83 -0.83
N LEU A 44 -18.83 -15.43 -0.59
CA LEU A 44 -19.33 -14.13 -1.05
C LEU A 44 -18.57 -12.97 -0.40
N ARG A 45 -18.24 -13.09 0.89
CA ARG A 45 -17.42 -12.09 1.60
C ARG A 45 -16.05 -11.93 0.96
N ASN A 46 -15.43 -13.02 0.48
CA ASN A 46 -14.15 -12.95 -0.22
C ASN A 46 -14.16 -12.05 -1.45
N VAL A 47 -15.27 -11.97 -2.19
CA VAL A 47 -15.38 -11.06 -3.34
C VAL A 47 -15.20 -9.61 -2.91
N ILE A 48 -15.77 -9.23 -1.76
CA ILE A 48 -15.67 -7.87 -1.23
C ILE A 48 -14.26 -7.60 -0.70
N LEU A 49 -13.69 -8.53 0.07
CA LEU A 49 -12.34 -8.40 0.62
C LEU A 49 -11.27 -8.32 -0.47
N ILE A 50 -11.39 -9.13 -1.54
CA ILE A 50 -10.47 -9.10 -2.69
C ILE A 50 -10.58 -7.76 -3.44
N ARG A 51 -11.77 -7.17 -3.54
CA ARG A 51 -11.93 -5.82 -4.12
C ARG A 51 -11.24 -4.77 -3.27
N GLU A 52 -11.37 -4.82 -1.94
CA GLU A 52 -10.65 -3.92 -1.02
C GLU A 52 -9.13 -4.09 -1.17
N LEU A 53 -8.64 -5.33 -1.17
CA LEU A 53 -7.22 -5.64 -1.38
C LEU A 53 -6.70 -5.10 -2.71
N ASN A 54 -7.44 -5.28 -3.80
CA ASN A 54 -7.06 -4.76 -5.11
C ASN A 54 -7.03 -3.23 -5.14
N GLY A 55 -7.99 -2.58 -4.48
CA GLY A 55 -8.00 -1.12 -4.33
C GLY A 55 -6.78 -0.61 -3.56
N ASN A 56 -6.45 -1.27 -2.45
CA ASN A 56 -5.25 -0.99 -1.66
C ASN A 56 -3.98 -1.14 -2.50
N MET A 57 -3.85 -2.21 -3.29
CA MET A 57 -2.70 -2.42 -4.17
C MET A 57 -2.60 -1.36 -5.27
N ALA A 58 -3.71 -0.90 -5.84
CA ALA A 58 -3.70 0.21 -6.78
C ALA A 58 -3.14 1.50 -6.14
N THR A 59 -3.56 1.80 -4.90
CA THR A 59 -3.03 2.94 -4.14
C THR A 59 -1.53 2.81 -3.86
N VAL A 60 -1.06 1.60 -3.51
CA VAL A 60 0.38 1.34 -3.30
C VAL A 60 1.18 1.58 -4.58
N VAL A 61 0.71 1.06 -5.73
CA VAL A 61 1.37 1.27 -7.02
C VAL A 61 1.46 2.76 -7.35
N GLU A 62 0.39 3.51 -7.13
CA GLU A 62 0.37 4.95 -7.41
C GLU A 62 1.31 5.73 -6.48
N ALA A 63 1.38 5.36 -5.19
CA ALA A 63 2.33 5.94 -4.24
C ALA A 63 3.79 5.74 -4.68
N TYR A 64 4.14 4.55 -5.17
CA TYR A 64 5.48 4.28 -5.70
C TYR A 64 5.77 5.01 -7.01
N ARG A 65 4.78 5.18 -7.90
CA ARG A 65 4.94 6.02 -9.09
C ARG A 65 5.23 7.46 -8.72
N HIS A 66 4.50 7.99 -7.74
CA HIS A 66 4.73 9.34 -7.22
C HIS A 66 6.16 9.49 -6.65
N ILE A 67 6.58 8.56 -5.81
CA ILE A 67 7.95 8.51 -5.27
C ILE A 67 9.00 8.45 -6.39
N ALA A 68 8.82 7.56 -7.38
CA ALA A 68 9.77 7.42 -8.48
C ALA A 68 9.88 8.73 -9.28
N GLY A 69 8.76 9.43 -9.54
CA GLY A 69 8.77 10.73 -10.20
C GLY A 69 9.46 11.84 -9.38
N GLN A 70 9.48 11.75 -8.05
CA GLN A 70 10.26 12.66 -7.20
C GLN A 70 11.76 12.34 -7.19
N LEU A 71 12.13 11.08 -7.37
CA LEU A 71 13.52 10.66 -7.46
C LEU A 71 14.15 11.00 -8.82
N ASP A 72 13.33 11.05 -9.88
CA ASP A 72 13.74 11.34 -11.27
C ASP A 72 13.82 12.85 -11.58
N LEU A 73 14.08 13.71 -10.59
CA LEU A 73 14.22 15.15 -10.81
C LEU A 73 15.49 15.47 -11.65
N PRO A 74 15.37 16.15 -12.81
CA PRO A 74 16.51 16.72 -13.53
C PRO A 74 17.07 17.90 -12.74
N GLY A 75 18.21 17.71 -12.06
CA GLY A 75 18.85 18.77 -11.27
C GLY A 75 20.02 18.33 -10.37
N ALA A 76 20.25 17.02 -10.18
CA ALA A 76 21.42 16.51 -9.45
C ALA A 76 22.67 16.31 -10.32
N GLY A 77 22.63 16.73 -11.59
CA GLY A 77 23.76 16.68 -12.52
C GLY A 77 23.72 17.88 -13.47
N GLY A 78 24.20 19.04 -13.00
CA GLY A 78 24.29 20.23 -13.85
C GLY A 78 24.54 21.53 -13.09
N ALA A 79 25.74 21.67 -12.51
CA ALA A 79 26.56 22.89 -12.41
C ALA A 79 27.81 22.58 -11.58
#